data_AF-A0A5M3PQL4-F1
#
_entry.id   AF-A0A5M3PQL4-F1
#
_cell.length_a   1.000
_cell.length_b   1.000
_cell.length_c   1.000
_cell.angle_alpha   90.00
_cell.angle_beta   90.00
_cell.angle_gamma   90.00
#
_symmetry.space_group_name_H-M   'P 1'
#
loop_
_entity.id
_entity.type
_entity.pdbx_description
1 polymer ?
#
loop_
_entity_poly.entity_id
_entity_poly.type
_entity_poly.pdbx_seq_one_letter_code
_entity_poly.pdbx_strand_id
1 'polypeptide(L)'
;MVDKKSQKLTKVQAEVLGLLDAGAVMAIDSTNLAKIGDRDIASKTRYFLTDNRLVTRKDKNKAVTTTGNGYVITEKGKKLLSEYQGGQK
;
A
#
# COMPACT_ATOMS: atom_id res chain seq x y z
N MET A 1 -0.73 -2.65 -28.82
CA MET A 1 -1.09 -1.72 -27.74
C MET A 1 -1.66 -2.56 -26.61
N VAL A 2 -1.00 -2.67 -25.46
CA VAL A 2 -1.51 -3.49 -24.35
C VAL A 2 -2.55 -2.67 -23.61
N ASP A 3 -3.78 -3.17 -23.57
CA ASP A 3 -4.89 -2.60 -22.84
C ASP A 3 -4.45 -2.17 -21.44
N LYS A 4 -4.46 -0.85 -21.17
CA LYS A 4 -4.42 -0.34 -19.81
C LYS A 4 -5.74 -0.72 -19.14
N LYS A 5 -5.87 -1.97 -18.70
CA LYS A 5 -6.87 -2.36 -17.72
C LYS A 5 -6.69 -1.41 -16.54
N SER A 6 -7.61 -0.46 -16.39
CA SER A 6 -7.68 0.39 -15.21
C SER A 6 -7.69 -0.53 -14.00
N GLN A 7 -6.61 -0.53 -13.24
CA GLN A 7 -6.43 -1.42 -12.10
C GLN A 7 -7.43 -1.03 -11.02
N LYS A 8 -8.57 -1.72 -10.98
CA LYS A 8 -9.59 -1.47 -9.97
C LYS A 8 -9.10 -1.96 -8.62
N LEU A 9 -9.06 -1.07 -7.63
CA LEU A 9 -8.82 -1.41 -6.24
C LEU A 9 -10.01 -2.20 -5.68
N THR A 10 -9.73 -3.22 -4.88
CA THR A 10 -10.74 -3.81 -4.00
C THR A 10 -10.97 -2.91 -2.79
N LYS A 11 -12.09 -3.07 -2.09
CA LYS A 11 -12.39 -2.32 -0.86
C LYS A 11 -11.25 -2.43 0.16
N VAL A 12 -10.70 -3.63 0.38
CA VAL A 12 -9.58 -3.85 1.29
C VAL A 12 -8.31 -3.13 0.83
N GLN A 13 -7.98 -3.15 -0.47
CA GLN A 13 -6.81 -2.44 -0.99
C GLN A 13 -6.95 -0.92 -0.87
N ALA A 14 -8.15 -0.39 -1.12
CA ALA A 14 -8.46 1.02 -0.97
C ALA A 14 -8.37 1.46 0.50
N GLU A 15 -8.90 0.66 1.44
CA GLU A 15 -8.76 0.93 2.88
C GLU A 15 -7.29 0.95 3.32
N VAL A 16 -6.48 0.00 2.86
CA VAL A 16 -5.05 -0.05 3.16
C VAL A 16 -4.33 1.18 2.61
N LEU A 17 -4.60 1.56 1.37
CA LEU A 17 -4.06 2.79 0.79
C LEU A 17 -4.53 4.03 1.56
N GLY A 18 -5.78 4.09 2.00
CA GLY A 18 -6.31 5.20 2.80
C GLY A 18 -5.59 5.34 4.15
N LEU A 19 -5.28 4.23 4.83
CA LEU A 19 -4.48 4.28 6.05
C LEU A 19 -3.07 4.82 5.80
N LEU A 20 -2.44 4.40 4.69
CA LEU A 20 -1.11 4.89 4.31
C LEU A 20 -1.11 6.36 3.89
N ASP A 21 -2.18 6.82 3.24
CA ASP A 21 -2.37 8.22 2.88
C ASP A 21 -2.59 9.12 4.10
N ALA A 22 -3.24 8.59 5.15
CA ALA A 22 -3.36 9.24 6.46
C ALA A 22 -2.02 9.31 7.24
N GLY A 23 -0.91 8.81 6.67
CA GLY A 23 0.42 8.85 7.27
C GLY A 23 0.84 7.60 8.03
N ALA A 24 0.02 6.53 8.00
CA ALA A 24 0.44 5.26 8.57
C ALA A 24 1.56 4.61 7.75
N VAL A 25 2.26 3.66 8.36
CA VAL A 25 3.35 2.90 7.73
C VAL A 25 2.98 1.42 7.74
N MET A 26 3.08 0.78 6.58
CA MET A 26 2.97 -0.67 6.49
C MET A 26 4.31 -1.30 6.86
N ALA A 27 4.39 -1.82 8.09
CA ALA A 27 5.54 -2.54 8.59
C ALA A 27 5.52 -3.98 8.04
N ILE A 28 6.71 -4.56 7.87
CA ILE A 28 6.87 -5.99 7.61
C ILE A 28 7.76 -6.55 8.72
N ASP A 29 7.30 -7.62 9.37
CA ASP A 29 8.09 -8.29 10.41
C ASP A 29 9.08 -9.32 9.84
N SER A 30 9.85 -9.96 10.71
CA SER A 30 10.81 -11.00 10.33
C SER A 30 10.17 -12.25 9.74
N THR A 31 8.88 -12.47 9.95
CA THR A 31 8.09 -13.57 9.37
C THR A 31 7.47 -13.20 8.03
N ASN A 32 7.80 -12.01 7.51
CA ASN A 32 7.25 -11.48 6.28
C ASN A 32 5.72 -11.28 6.35
N LEU A 33 5.19 -10.95 7.52
CA LEU A 33 3.80 -10.51 7.69
C LEU A 33 3.74 -8.98 7.59
N ALA A 34 2.77 -8.47 6.84
CA ALA A 34 2.56 -7.04 6.69
C ALA A 34 1.47 -6.57 7.64
N LYS A 35 1.68 -5.43 8.29
CA LYS A 35 0.70 -4.82 9.20
C LYS A 35 0.75 -3.30 9.16
N ILE A 36 -0.39 -2.67 9.45
CA ILE A 36 -0.52 -1.23 9.64
C ILE A 36 -1.15 -1.01 11.02
N GLY A 37 -0.38 -0.49 11.98
CA GLY A 37 -0.81 -0.47 13.38
C GLY A 37 -1.11 -1.90 13.85
N ASP A 38 -2.33 -2.10 14.36
CA ASP A 38 -2.82 -3.42 14.83
C ASP A 38 -3.55 -4.22 13.74
N ARG A 39 -3.59 -3.71 12.50
CA ARG A 39 -4.29 -4.37 11.39
C ARG A 39 -3.32 -5.20 10.54
N ASP A 40 -3.56 -6.50 10.49
CA ASP A 40 -2.86 -7.39 9.58
C ASP A 40 -3.29 -7.19 8.13
N ILE A 41 -2.31 -7.17 7.23
CA ILE A 41 -2.50 -7.03 5.79
C ILE A 41 -2.21 -8.37 5.13
N ALA A 42 -3.23 -8.91 4.47
CA ALA A 42 -3.09 -10.13 3.69
C ALA A 42 -1.94 -10.02 2.67
N SER A 43 -1.13 -11.07 2.54
CA SER A 43 0.02 -11.10 1.61
C SER A 43 -0.34 -10.73 0.18
N LYS A 44 -1.55 -11.13 -0.29
CA LYS A 44 -2.06 -10.76 -1.61
C LYS A 44 -2.23 -9.24 -1.78
N THR A 45 -2.72 -8.55 -0.75
CA THR A 45 -2.84 -7.09 -0.75
C THR A 45 -1.46 -6.46 -0.75
N ARG A 46 -0.54 -6.93 0.11
CA ARG A 46 0.84 -6.45 0.11
C ARG A 46 1.49 -6.54 -1.26
N TYR A 47 1.51 -7.75 -1.85
CA TYR A 47 2.14 -7.98 -3.15
C TYR A 47 1.51 -7.09 -4.23
N PHE A 48 0.18 -6.98 -4.25
CA PHE A 48 -0.49 -6.07 -5.17
C PHE A 48 0.02 -4.62 -5.02
N LEU A 49 0.15 -4.12 -3.79
CA LEU A 49 0.61 -2.74 -3.55
C LEU A 49 2.07 -2.55 -3.96
N THR A 50 2.95 -3.51 -3.66
CA THR A 50 4.38 -3.44 -3.98
C THR A 50 4.64 -3.60 -5.46
N ASP A 51 4.04 -4.61 -6.10
CA ASP A 51 4.29 -4.97 -7.50
C ASP A 51 3.80 -3.87 -8.45
N ASN A 52 2.70 -3.21 -8.06
CA ASN A 52 2.16 -2.08 -8.81
C ASN A 52 2.79 -0.73 -8.45
N ARG A 53 3.81 -0.71 -7.58
CA ARG A 53 4.52 0.50 -7.13
C ARG A 53 3.57 1.55 -6.52
N LEU A 54 2.51 1.08 -5.86
CA LEU A 54 1.55 1.94 -5.14
C LEU A 54 2.07 2.33 -3.76
N VAL A 55 3.06 1.58 -3.27
CA VAL A 55 3.80 1.86 -2.04
C VAL A 55 5.30 1.82 -2.31
N THR A 56 6.07 2.55 -1.50
CA THR A 56 7.54 2.59 -1.55
C THR A 56 8.11 2.50 -0.15
N ARG A 57 9.39 2.10 -0.04
CA ARG A 57 10.10 2.09 1.23
C ARG A 57 10.22 3.51 1.78
N LYS A 58 9.87 3.70 3.06
CA LYS A 58 10.02 4.96 3.79
C LYS A 58 11.48 5.37 3.89
N ASP A 59 12.32 4.46 4.39
CA ASP A 59 13.77 4.60 4.42
C ASP A 59 14.40 3.37 3.75
N LYS A 60 15.15 3.61 2.68
CA LYS A 60 15.84 2.58 1.89
C LYS A 60 17.15 2.11 2.55
N ASN A 61 17.71 2.92 3.45
CA ASN A 61 18.97 2.63 4.14
C ASN A 61 18.75 1.79 5.40
N LYS A 62 17.51 1.69 5.88
CA LYS A 62 17.13 0.86 7.04
C LYS A 62 16.43 -0.41 6.58
N ALA A 63 16.61 -1.50 7.32
CA ALA A 63 15.86 -2.74 7.09
C ALA A 63 14.35 -2.50 7.25
N VAL A 64 13.53 -3.22 6.48
CA VAL A 64 12.06 -3.08 6.51
C VAL A 64 11.45 -3.44 7.86
N THR A 65 12.14 -4.32 8.58
CA THR A 65 11.80 -4.80 9.92
C THR A 65 12.15 -3.82 11.03
N THR A 66 12.87 -2.72 10.71
CA THR A 66 13.22 -1.70 11.70
C THR A 66 11.96 -0.98 12.17
N THR A 67 11.78 -0.83 13.49
CA THR A 67 10.66 -0.09 14.07
C THR A 67 10.51 1.30 13.44
N GLY A 68 9.31 1.64 12.99
CA GLY A 68 9.01 2.92 12.33
C GLY A 68 9.47 3.03 10.87
N ASN A 69 10.11 1.98 10.33
CA ASN A 69 10.34 1.81 8.90
C ASN A 69 9.29 0.89 8.28
N GLY A 70 9.29 0.79 6.95
CA GLY A 70 8.32 -0.02 6.21
C GLY A 70 7.99 0.63 4.87
N TYR A 71 6.72 0.53 4.49
CA TYR A 71 6.19 1.06 3.25
C TYR A 71 5.21 2.21 3.49
N VAL A 72 5.33 3.24 2.66
CA VAL A 72 4.45 4.41 2.59
C VAL A 72 3.82 4.50 1.20
N ILE A 73 2.69 5.19 1.09
CA ILE A 73 2.01 5.38 -0.19
C ILE A 73 2.86 6.21 -1.16
N THR A 74 2.83 5.89 -2.46
CA THR A 74 3.42 6.71 -3.53
C THR A 74 2.38 7.65 -4.12
N GLU A 75 2.82 8.66 -4.88
CA GLU A 75 1.91 9.53 -5.66
C GLU A 75 1.02 8.72 -6.62
N LYS A 76 1.53 7.61 -7.17
CA LYS A 76 0.74 6.68 -7.98
C LYS A 76 -0.37 6.01 -7.14
N GLY A 77 -0.04 5.58 -5.92
CA GLY A 77 -1.02 5.03 -4.97
C GLY A 77 -2.10 6.04 -4.61
N LYS A 78 -1.71 7.29 -4.30
CA LYS A 78 -2.65 8.38 -3.97
C LYS A 78 -3.61 8.68 -5.11
N LYS A 79 -3.09 8.76 -6.34
CA LYS A 79 -3.92 8.98 -7.53
C LYS A 79 -4.94 7.86 -7.70
N LEU A 80 -4.51 6.60 -7.58
CA LEU A 80 -5.39 5.45 -7.73
C LEU A 80 -6.47 5.39 -6.63
N LEU A 81 -6.11 5.75 -5.39
CA LEU A 81 -7.06 5.87 -4.28
C LEU A 81 -8.10 6.96 -4.56
N SER A 82 -7.66 8.12 -5.06
CA SER A 82 -8.54 9.24 -5.42
C SER A 82 -9.50 8.87 -6.55
N GLU A 83 -9.02 8.16 -7.58
CA GLU A 83 -9.87 7.64 -8.67
C GLU A 83 -10.93 6.66 -8.16
N TYR A 84 -10.57 5.78 -7.21
CA TYR A 84 -11.50 4.85 -6.58
C TYR A 84 -12.58 5.58 -5.77
N GLN A 85 -12.21 6.59 -4.99
CA GLN A 85 -13.14 7.39 -4.17
C GLN A 85 -14.03 8.31 -5.03
N GLY A 86 -13.47 8.92 -6.07
CA GLY A 86 -14.19 9.81 -6.98
C GLY A 86 -15.19 9.09 -7.90
N GLY A 87 -14.98 7.81 -8.18
CA GLY A 87 -15.89 6.97 -8.96
C GLY A 87 -17.04 6.33 -8.18
N GLN A 88 -17.14 6.58 -6.86
CA GLN A 88 -18.26 6.12 -6.01
C GLN A 88 -19.25 7.25 -5.64
N LYS A 89 -19.12 8.42 -6.27
CA LYS A 89 -20.08 9.52 -6.13
C LYS A 89 -21.25 9.40 -7.09
#